data_AF-A0A8H7QT72-F1
#
_entry.id   AF-A0A8H7QT72-F1
#
_cell.length_a   1.000
_cell.length_b   1.000
_cell.length_c   1.000
_cell.angle_alpha   90.00
_cell.angle_beta   90.00
_cell.angle_gamma   90.00
#
_symmetry.space_group_name_H-M   'P 1'
#
loop_
_entity.id
_entity.type
_entity.pdbx_description
1 polymer ?
#
loop_
_entity_poly.entity_id
_entity_poly.type
_entity_poly.pdbx_seq_one_letter_code
_entity_poly.pdbx_strand_id
1 'polypeptide(L)'
;MTNSQLRDMYMRDHPKISRPHVDIVKLTMTSFLRTQMPSAARNLWFRLIHNKVSSKANLAHILRLPDEMCIFCGMRETTSHMLFTCPTYFEIWRNYFSLVFLPTEPLEMGKIYEDVMTLNFTNYRLLDSPLRVSVFEAITCVITAIWRAKWRNHFDLVDCDNQSVVDRAMINLRHISALNFCK
;
A
#
# COMPACT_ATOMS: atom_id res chain seq x y z
N MET A 1 9.23 41.72 -13.95
CA MET A 1 8.29 40.58 -13.86
C MET A 1 7.90 40.42 -12.41
N THR A 2 6.61 40.48 -12.07
CA THR A 2 6.16 40.47 -10.68
C THR A 2 5.92 39.06 -10.16
N ASN A 3 5.98 38.85 -8.84
CA ASN A 3 5.70 37.55 -8.21
C ASN A 3 4.30 37.02 -8.55
N SER A 4 3.33 37.90 -8.83
CA SER A 4 1.99 37.51 -9.30
C SER A 4 2.05 36.89 -10.69
N GLN A 5 2.78 37.51 -11.62
CA GLN A 5 2.93 37.01 -12.98
C GLN A 5 3.64 35.63 -13.01
N LEU A 6 4.64 35.44 -12.14
CA LEU A 6 5.31 34.15 -11.98
C LEU A 6 4.37 33.07 -11.43
N ARG A 7 3.51 33.40 -10.46
CA ARG A 7 2.50 32.47 -9.96
C ARG A 7 1.48 32.10 -11.02
N ASP A 8 1.00 33.07 -11.81
CA ASP A 8 0.02 32.82 -12.86
C ASP A 8 0.61 31.99 -14.01
N MET A 9 1.90 32.14 -14.29
CA MET A 9 2.63 31.24 -15.21
C MET A 9 2.70 29.82 -14.62
N TYR A 10 3.14 29.68 -13.37
CA TYR A 10 3.25 28.37 -12.72
C TYR A 10 1.91 27.62 -12.63
N MET A 11 0.83 28.32 -12.29
CA MET A 11 -0.50 27.73 -12.11
C MET A 11 -1.18 27.36 -13.44
N ARG A 12 -0.76 27.95 -14.57
CA ARG A 12 -1.20 27.52 -15.90
C ARG A 12 -0.68 26.13 -16.25
N ASP A 13 0.57 25.86 -15.93
CA ASP A 13 1.20 24.57 -16.21
C ASP A 13 0.90 23.51 -15.13
N HIS A 14 0.57 23.96 -13.92
CA HIS A 14 0.30 23.12 -12.74
C HIS A 14 -1.08 23.48 -12.16
N PRO A 15 -2.18 22.90 -12.68
CA PRO A 15 -3.51 23.14 -12.13
C PRO A 15 -3.52 22.78 -10.64
N LYS A 16 -4.33 23.51 -9.86
CA LYS A 16 -4.47 23.25 -8.42
C LYS A 16 -4.82 21.78 -8.22
N ILE A 17 -3.98 21.08 -7.46
CA ILE A 17 -4.25 19.70 -7.04
C ILE A 17 -5.58 19.73 -6.29
N SER A 18 -6.62 19.20 -6.93
CA SER A 18 -7.90 18.95 -6.29
C SER A 18 -7.63 18.06 -5.10
N ARG A 19 -8.02 18.49 -3.88
CA ARG A 19 -8.06 17.58 -2.74
C ARG A 19 -9.27 16.70 -2.96
N PRO A 20 -9.12 15.40 -3.25
CA PRO A 20 -10.30 14.54 -3.33
C PRO A 20 -10.96 14.56 -1.96
N HIS A 21 -12.24 14.96 -1.91
CA HIS A 21 -13.06 14.85 -0.71
C HIS A 21 -13.00 13.40 -0.24
N VAL A 22 -12.54 13.19 0.99
CA VAL A 22 -12.49 11.86 1.58
C VAL A 22 -13.64 11.82 2.57
N ASP A 23 -14.70 11.08 2.22
CA ASP A 23 -15.75 10.76 3.18
C ASP A 23 -15.18 9.78 4.19
N ILE A 24 -14.64 10.35 5.27
CA ILE A 24 -14.10 9.59 6.38
C ILE A 24 -15.29 9.19 7.25
N VAL A 25 -15.50 7.89 7.43
CA VAL A 25 -16.31 7.44 8.55
C VAL A 25 -15.54 7.83 9.83
N LYS A 26 -16.14 8.69 10.67
CA LYS A 26 -15.54 9.23 11.91
C LYS A 26 -14.90 8.15 12.81
N LEU A 27 -15.40 6.91 12.71
CA LEU A 27 -14.89 5.72 13.38
C LEU A 27 -13.45 5.37 12.97
N THR A 28 -13.08 5.51 11.70
CA THR A 28 -11.77 5.10 11.16
C THR A 28 -10.64 5.99 11.66
N MET A 29 -10.86 7.30 11.85
CA MET A 29 -9.84 8.20 12.40
C MET A 29 -9.59 8.01 13.89
N THR A 30 -10.66 7.81 14.65
CA THR A 30 -10.51 7.52 16.09
C THR A 30 -9.78 6.19 16.28
N SER A 31 -10.11 5.18 15.47
CA SER A 31 -9.40 3.89 15.45
C SER A 31 -7.91 4.11 15.14
N PHE A 32 -7.58 4.77 14.02
CA PHE A 32 -6.19 5.00 13.59
C PHE A 32 -5.31 5.73 14.62
N LEU A 33 -5.86 6.73 15.32
CA LEU A 33 -5.10 7.46 16.35
C LEU A 33 -4.83 6.58 17.58
N ARG A 34 -5.76 5.68 17.92
CA ARG A 34 -5.66 4.76 19.05
C ARG A 34 -4.84 3.50 18.75
N THR A 35 -4.78 3.08 17.48
CA THR A 35 -3.99 1.92 17.06
C THR A 35 -2.51 2.14 17.37
N GLN A 36 -1.93 1.26 18.18
CA GLN A 36 -0.49 1.24 18.39
C GLN A 36 0.20 0.73 17.12
N MET A 37 0.88 1.63 16.43
CA MET A 37 1.53 1.36 15.16
C MET A 37 2.89 2.08 15.12
N PRO A 38 3.95 1.40 14.67
CA PRO A 38 5.27 2.01 14.50
C PRO A 38 5.23 3.20 13.55
N SER A 39 5.99 4.26 13.90
CA SER A 39 6.04 5.52 13.14
C SER A 39 6.34 5.32 11.65
N ALA A 40 7.26 4.40 11.32
CA ALA A 40 7.65 4.10 9.94
C ALA A 40 6.47 3.61 9.07
N ALA A 41 5.53 2.85 9.65
CA ALA A 41 4.37 2.35 8.93
C ALA A 41 3.24 3.39 8.87
N ARG A 42 3.16 4.30 9.84
CA ARG A 42 1.99 5.16 10.08
C ARG A 42 1.58 6.02 8.88
N ASN A 43 2.55 6.50 8.10
CA ASN A 43 2.28 7.26 6.87
C ASN A 43 1.63 6.41 5.77
N LEU A 44 2.06 5.15 5.61
CA LEU A 44 1.46 4.24 4.64
C LEU A 44 0.01 3.93 5.03
N TRP A 45 -0.23 3.59 6.30
CA TRP A 45 -1.57 3.29 6.80
C TRP A 45 -2.51 4.48 6.70
N PHE A 46 -2.03 5.68 7.02
CA PHE A 46 -2.79 6.90 6.78
C PHE A 46 -3.21 7.01 5.31
N ARG A 47 -2.28 6.83 4.37
CA ARG A 47 -2.61 6.88 2.94
C ARG A 47 -3.57 5.77 2.53
N LEU A 48 -3.46 4.56 3.08
CA LEU A 48 -4.36 3.44 2.81
C LEU A 48 -5.79 3.76 3.22
N ILE A 49 -6.02 4.08 4.50
CA ILE A 49 -7.38 4.31 5.03
C ILE A 49 -8.05 5.56 4.43
N HIS A 50 -7.27 6.50 3.89
CA HIS A 50 -7.78 7.67 3.17
C HIS A 50 -7.87 7.48 1.65
N ASN A 51 -7.59 6.28 1.14
CA ASN A 51 -7.51 5.98 -0.30
C ASN A 51 -6.61 6.99 -1.06
N LYS A 52 -5.49 7.37 -0.46
CA LYS A 52 -4.45 8.27 -1.01
C LYS A 52 -3.18 7.53 -1.42
N VAL A 53 -3.24 6.21 -1.55
CA VAL A 53 -2.13 5.47 -2.15
C VAL A 53 -2.00 5.91 -3.61
N SER A 54 -0.76 6.02 -4.06
CA SER A 54 -0.40 6.31 -5.45
C SER A 54 -0.77 5.11 -6.34
N SER A 55 -2.05 4.94 -6.66
CA SER A 55 -2.60 4.06 -7.71
C SER A 55 -2.77 4.85 -9.01
N LYS A 56 -2.93 4.20 -10.17
CA LYS A 56 -3.20 4.95 -11.41
C LYS A 56 -4.46 5.81 -11.29
N ALA A 57 -5.55 5.30 -10.71
CA ALA A 57 -6.78 6.08 -10.51
C ALA A 57 -6.54 7.37 -9.70
N ASN A 58 -5.65 7.32 -8.70
CA ASN A 58 -5.31 8.50 -7.89
C ASN A 58 -4.29 9.42 -8.55
N LEU A 59 -3.50 8.94 -9.51
CA LEU A 59 -2.40 9.67 -10.13
C LEU A 59 -2.63 10.08 -11.57
N ALA A 60 -3.66 9.60 -12.25
CA ALA A 60 -3.89 9.85 -13.68
C ALA A 60 -3.89 11.36 -14.00
N HIS A 61 -4.57 12.17 -13.18
CA HIS A 61 -4.61 13.61 -13.33
C HIS A 61 -3.29 14.34 -12.96
N ILE A 62 -2.43 13.71 -12.16
CA ILE A 62 -1.15 14.30 -11.71
C ILE A 62 -0.02 13.98 -12.70
N LEU A 63 0.09 12.71 -13.09
CA LEU A 63 1.16 12.20 -13.95
C LEU A 63 0.77 12.18 -15.44
N ARG A 64 -0.44 12.62 -15.79
CA ARG A 64 -0.99 12.59 -17.17
C ARG A 64 -0.85 11.19 -17.79
N LEU A 65 -1.26 10.18 -17.01
CA LEU A 65 -1.23 8.80 -17.47
C LEU A 65 -2.18 8.61 -18.67
N PRO A 66 -1.86 7.71 -19.62
CA PRO A 66 -2.72 7.48 -20.78
C PRO A 66 -4.11 6.95 -20.39
N ASP A 67 -4.17 6.18 -19.29
CA ASP A 67 -5.38 5.56 -18.77
C ASP A 67 -5.27 5.28 -17.26
N GLU A 68 -6.39 4.87 -16.68
CA GLU A 68 -6.49 4.37 -15.30
C GLU A 68 -6.52 2.83 -15.22
N MET A 69 -6.12 2.13 -16.27
CA MET A 69 -6.29 0.68 -16.39
C MET A 69 -5.06 -0.08 -15.90
N CYS A 70 -5.26 -1.16 -15.17
CA CYS A 70 -4.21 -2.07 -14.77
C CYS A 70 -3.63 -2.74 -16.01
N ILE A 71 -2.31 -2.64 -16.20
CA ILE A 71 -1.62 -3.22 -17.35
C ILE A 71 -1.65 -4.76 -17.35
N PHE A 72 -1.88 -5.37 -16.18
CA PHE A 72 -1.81 -6.82 -16.04
C PHE A 72 -3.14 -7.52 -16.31
N CYS A 73 -4.27 -6.89 -15.95
CA CYS A 73 -5.59 -7.54 -16.08
C CYS A 73 -6.65 -6.64 -16.74
N GLY A 74 -6.32 -5.41 -17.13
CA GLY A 74 -7.21 -4.51 -17.84
C GLY A 74 -8.38 -3.93 -17.02
N MET A 75 -8.39 -4.09 -15.69
CA MET A 75 -9.40 -3.48 -14.80
C MET A 75 -8.96 -2.10 -14.32
N ARG A 76 -9.89 -1.23 -13.89
CA ARG A 76 -9.53 0.08 -13.33
C ARG A 76 -8.64 -0.09 -12.09
N GLU A 77 -7.44 0.49 -12.12
CA GLU A 77 -6.43 0.34 -11.07
C GLU A 77 -6.69 1.33 -9.92
N THR A 78 -7.61 0.95 -9.04
CA THR A 78 -7.83 1.57 -7.73
C THR A 78 -6.78 1.11 -6.71
N THR A 79 -6.75 1.70 -5.51
CA THR A 79 -5.87 1.24 -4.41
C THR A 79 -6.15 -0.22 -4.03
N SER A 80 -7.43 -0.60 -3.92
CA SER A 80 -7.84 -1.99 -3.63
C SER A 80 -7.33 -2.94 -4.71
N HIS A 81 -7.52 -2.56 -5.98
CA HIS A 81 -7.07 -3.36 -7.11
C HIS A 81 -5.55 -3.50 -7.15
N MET A 82 -4.84 -2.37 -7.10
CA MET A 82 -3.39 -2.33 -7.17
C MET A 82 -2.70 -3.16 -6.07
N LEU A 83 -3.24 -3.18 -4.86
CA LEU A 83 -2.54 -3.77 -3.72
C LEU A 83 -3.07 -5.14 -3.31
N PHE A 84 -4.33 -5.47 -3.60
CA PHE A 84 -4.99 -6.64 -3.04
C PHE A 84 -5.69 -7.50 -4.10
N THR A 85 -6.58 -6.91 -4.90
CA THR A 85 -7.53 -7.70 -5.69
C THR A 85 -7.11 -7.95 -7.14
N CYS A 86 -5.97 -7.41 -7.59
CA CYS A 86 -5.42 -7.78 -8.90
C CYS A 86 -4.98 -9.26 -8.90
N PRO A 87 -5.47 -10.09 -9.85
CA PRO A 87 -5.14 -11.52 -9.90
C PRO A 87 -3.64 -11.81 -9.98
N THR A 88 -2.88 -10.93 -10.64
CA THR A 88 -1.42 -11.03 -10.79
C THR A 88 -0.69 -11.08 -9.45
N TYR A 89 -1.21 -10.38 -8.44
CA TYR A 89 -0.56 -10.30 -7.13
C TYR A 89 -1.08 -11.35 -6.14
N PHE A 90 -2.05 -12.18 -6.52
CA PHE A 90 -2.62 -13.19 -5.63
C PHE A 90 -1.54 -14.16 -5.12
N GLU A 91 -0.65 -14.61 -6.00
CA GLU A 91 0.44 -15.51 -5.60
C GLU A 91 1.44 -14.86 -4.65
N ILE A 92 1.68 -13.55 -4.78
CA ILE A 92 2.54 -12.80 -3.86
C ILE A 92 1.95 -12.86 -2.45
N TRP A 93 0.65 -12.57 -2.32
CA TRP A 93 -0.05 -12.64 -1.04
C TRP A 93 -0.08 -14.05 -0.48
N ARG A 94 -0.42 -15.04 -1.30
CA ARG A 94 -0.45 -16.46 -0.90
C ARG A 94 0.90 -16.91 -0.36
N ASN A 95 1.97 -16.67 -1.12
CA ASN A 95 3.31 -17.11 -0.75
C ASN A 95 3.80 -16.35 0.49
N TYR A 96 3.62 -15.04 0.54
CA TYR A 96 4.00 -14.25 1.71
C TYR A 96 3.23 -14.66 2.97
N PHE A 97 1.92 -14.90 2.89
CA PHE A 97 1.14 -15.35 4.03
C PHE A 97 1.60 -16.71 4.54
N SER A 98 1.90 -17.65 3.64
CA SER A 98 2.40 -18.97 4.03
C SER A 98 3.74 -18.91 4.79
N LEU A 99 4.53 -17.85 4.60
CA LEU A 99 5.82 -17.66 5.24
C LEU A 99 5.75 -16.87 6.56
N VAL A 100 4.66 -16.14 6.81
CA VAL A 100 4.62 -15.13 7.88
C VAL A 100 3.45 -15.33 8.85
N PHE A 101 2.34 -15.89 8.39
CA PHE A 101 1.11 -16.03 9.18
C PHE A 101 0.73 -17.49 9.39
N LEU A 102 0.12 -17.79 10.54
CA LEU A 102 -0.50 -19.08 10.77
C LEU A 102 -1.68 -19.26 9.80
N PRO A 103 -1.75 -20.39 9.07
CA PRO A 103 -2.86 -20.66 8.17
C PRO A 103 -4.11 -20.99 8.98
N THR A 104 -5.07 -20.07 9.00
CA THR A 104 -6.37 -20.25 9.70
C THR A 104 -7.52 -20.49 8.72
N GLU A 105 -7.51 -19.82 7.57
CA GLU A 105 -8.56 -19.89 6.55
C GLU A 105 -7.93 -19.71 5.14
N PRO A 106 -8.62 -20.10 4.06
CA PRO A 106 -8.23 -19.72 2.70
C PRO A 106 -8.09 -18.21 2.57
N LEU A 107 -7.04 -17.75 1.87
CA LEU A 107 -6.84 -16.32 1.64
C LEU A 107 -7.93 -15.73 0.75
N GLU A 108 -8.68 -14.78 1.30
CA GLU A 108 -9.63 -13.96 0.56
C GLU A 108 -9.15 -12.50 0.51
N MET A 109 -8.77 -12.04 -0.68
CA MET A 109 -8.18 -10.70 -0.83
C MET A 109 -9.14 -9.56 -0.52
N GLY A 110 -10.45 -9.76 -0.72
CA GLY A 110 -11.49 -8.80 -0.34
C GLY A 110 -11.54 -8.59 1.17
N LYS A 111 -11.54 -9.68 1.94
CA LYS A 111 -11.48 -9.67 3.41
C LYS A 111 -10.20 -9.02 3.93
N ILE A 112 -9.04 -9.35 3.36
CA ILE A 112 -7.76 -8.71 3.73
C ILE A 112 -7.83 -7.20 3.50
N TYR A 113 -8.39 -6.76 2.37
CA TYR A 113 -8.57 -5.34 2.10
C TYR A 113 -9.52 -4.68 3.12
N GLU A 114 -10.64 -5.30 3.45
CA GLU A 114 -11.58 -4.80 4.46
C GLU A 114 -10.93 -4.68 5.84
N ASP A 115 -10.21 -5.71 6.28
CA ASP A 115 -9.46 -5.73 7.53
C ASP A 115 -8.41 -4.61 7.59
N VAL A 116 -7.73 -4.35 6.46
CA VAL A 116 -6.80 -3.21 6.33
C VAL A 116 -7.51 -1.87 6.46
N MET A 117 -8.66 -1.70 5.79
CA MET A 117 -9.40 -0.44 5.80
C MET A 117 -10.05 -0.15 7.16
N THR A 118 -10.36 -1.21 7.93
CA THR A 118 -10.95 -1.12 9.27
C THR A 118 -9.93 -1.19 10.40
N LEU A 119 -8.65 -1.45 10.08
CA LEU A 119 -7.55 -1.68 11.02
C LEU A 119 -7.81 -2.86 11.97
N ASN A 120 -8.54 -3.88 11.52
CA ASN A 120 -8.93 -5.03 12.31
C ASN A 120 -8.08 -6.26 11.97
N PHE A 121 -7.07 -6.53 12.80
CA PHE A 121 -6.18 -7.70 12.64
C PHE A 121 -6.30 -8.73 13.77
N THR A 122 -7.44 -8.74 14.47
CA THR A 122 -7.64 -9.60 15.65
C THR A 122 -7.49 -11.10 15.35
N ASN A 123 -7.84 -11.51 14.14
CA ASN A 123 -7.78 -12.91 13.67
C ASN A 123 -6.45 -13.29 13.02
N TYR A 124 -5.52 -12.35 12.87
CA TYR A 124 -4.22 -12.61 12.26
C TYR A 124 -3.24 -13.02 13.35
N ARG A 125 -2.51 -14.11 13.11
CA ARG A 125 -1.48 -14.62 14.00
C ARG A 125 -0.21 -14.84 13.18
N LEU A 126 0.90 -14.28 13.64
CA LEU A 126 2.20 -14.53 13.03
C LEU A 126 2.64 -15.96 13.34
N LEU A 127 3.40 -16.56 12.43
CA LEU A 127 4.09 -17.82 12.70
C LEU A 127 5.05 -17.65 13.87
N ASP A 128 5.23 -18.71 14.66
CA ASP A 128 6.25 -18.73 15.70
C ASP A 128 7.63 -18.58 15.06
N SER A 129 8.27 -17.46 15.36
CA SER A 129 9.46 -16.99 14.66
C SER A 129 10.22 -16.04 15.57
N PRO A 130 11.56 -16.02 15.51
CA PRO A 130 12.36 -15.05 16.28
C PRO A 130 12.15 -13.60 15.83
N LEU A 131 11.37 -13.35 14.77
CA LEU A 131 11.12 -12.01 14.26
C LEU A 131 10.25 -11.19 15.22
N ARG A 132 10.74 -10.02 15.63
CA ARG A 132 10.04 -9.06 16.48
C ARG A 132 9.27 -8.06 15.63
N VAL A 133 8.13 -8.49 15.11
CA VAL A 133 7.28 -7.68 14.24
C VAL A 133 5.81 -7.80 14.65
N SER A 134 5.07 -6.72 14.48
CA SER A 134 3.61 -6.69 14.62
C SER A 134 2.94 -7.10 13.30
N VAL A 135 1.65 -7.47 13.36
CA VAL A 135 0.85 -7.74 12.14
C VAL A 135 0.81 -6.52 11.23
N PHE A 136 0.70 -5.30 11.80
CA PHE A 136 0.75 -4.07 11.03
C PHE A 136 2.05 -3.92 10.24
N GLU A 137 3.21 -4.22 10.83
CA GLU A 137 4.50 -4.19 10.14
C GLU A 137 4.60 -5.28 9.07
N ALA A 138 4.12 -6.48 9.36
CA ALA A 138 4.10 -7.58 8.41
C ALA A 138 3.28 -7.26 7.15
N ILE A 139 2.07 -6.71 7.33
CA ILE A 139 1.22 -6.25 6.23
C ILE A 139 1.83 -5.05 5.51
N THR A 140 2.47 -4.13 6.25
CA THR A 140 3.20 -2.98 5.67
C THR A 140 4.28 -3.45 4.69
N CYS A 141 5.03 -4.51 5.04
CA CYS A 141 6.14 -5.00 4.22
C CYS A 141 5.68 -5.49 2.85
N VAL A 142 4.62 -6.30 2.78
CA VAL A 142 4.10 -6.84 1.52
C VAL A 142 3.41 -5.78 0.68
N ILE A 143 2.60 -4.90 1.28
CA ILE A 143 2.00 -3.76 0.57
C ILE A 143 3.07 -2.86 -0.05
N THR A 144 4.12 -2.54 0.73
CA THR A 144 5.23 -1.72 0.24
C THR A 144 5.96 -2.39 -0.92
N ALA A 145 6.17 -3.71 -0.84
CA ALA A 145 6.85 -4.46 -1.89
C ALA A 145 6.04 -4.47 -3.19
N ILE A 146 4.72 -4.75 -3.13
CA ILE A 146 3.82 -4.72 -4.29
C ILE A 146 3.77 -3.32 -4.90
N TRP A 147 3.61 -2.29 -4.06
CA TRP A 147 3.57 -0.91 -4.53
C TRP A 147 4.86 -0.52 -5.27
N ARG A 148 6.03 -0.89 -4.72
CA ARG A 148 7.32 -0.64 -5.36
C ARG A 148 7.46 -1.38 -6.68
N ALA A 149 7.08 -2.65 -6.73
CA ALA A 149 7.16 -3.47 -7.95
C ALA A 149 6.33 -2.85 -9.09
N LYS A 150 5.09 -2.44 -8.79
CA LYS A 150 4.21 -1.79 -9.76
C LYS A 150 4.83 -0.52 -10.34
N TRP A 151 5.36 0.37 -9.50
CA TRP A 151 5.92 1.64 -9.98
C TRP A 151 7.27 1.46 -10.66
N ARG A 152 8.05 0.45 -10.24
CA ARG A 152 9.27 0.06 -10.94
C ARG A 152 8.97 -0.45 -12.35
N ASN A 153 7.89 -1.21 -12.53
CA ASN A 153 7.46 -1.59 -13.87
C ASN A 153 7.07 -0.38 -14.73
N HIS A 154 6.33 0.57 -14.16
CA HIS A 154 5.91 1.76 -14.90
C HIS A 154 7.08 2.69 -15.30
N PHE A 155 8.02 2.96 -14.39
CA PHE A 155 9.10 3.93 -14.62
C PHE A 155 10.37 3.31 -15.20
N ASP A 156 10.71 2.08 -14.78
CA ASP A 156 11.99 1.45 -15.13
C ASP A 156 11.79 0.25 -16.08
N LEU A 157 10.55 -0.05 -16.51
CA LEU A 157 10.21 -1.16 -17.38
C LEU A 157 10.69 -2.53 -16.86
N VAL A 158 10.76 -2.67 -15.53
CA VAL A 158 11.13 -3.94 -14.88
C VAL A 158 9.89 -4.78 -14.66
N ASP A 159 9.85 -5.98 -15.20
CA ASP A 159 8.73 -6.90 -15.03
C ASP A 159 8.50 -7.28 -13.57
N CYS A 160 7.22 -7.55 -13.24
CA CYS A 160 6.82 -7.95 -11.91
C CYS A 160 7.04 -9.46 -11.73
N ASP A 161 8.15 -9.84 -11.09
CA ASP A 161 8.41 -11.21 -10.66
C ASP A 161 7.88 -11.44 -9.23
N ASN A 162 6.94 -12.37 -9.07
CA ASN A 162 6.27 -12.65 -7.80
C ASN A 162 7.28 -13.01 -6.69
N GLN A 163 8.29 -13.81 -7.01
CA GLN A 163 9.29 -14.23 -6.02
C GLN A 163 10.12 -13.05 -5.53
N SER A 164 10.61 -12.21 -6.45
CA SER A 164 11.36 -10.99 -6.13
C SER A 164 10.56 -10.03 -5.23
N VAL A 165 9.23 -9.94 -5.41
CA VAL A 165 8.37 -9.12 -4.54
C VAL A 165 8.28 -9.73 -3.13
N VAL A 166 8.06 -11.04 -3.03
CA VAL A 166 8.01 -11.74 -1.73
C VAL A 166 9.36 -11.61 -1.00
N ASP A 167 10.48 -11.81 -1.69
CA ASP A 167 11.81 -11.68 -1.12
C ASP A 167 12.06 -10.27 -0.60
N ARG A 168 11.63 -9.25 -1.36
CA ARG A 168 11.71 -7.86 -0.91
C ARG A 168 10.88 -7.61 0.33
N ALA A 169 9.67 -8.17 0.41
CA ALA A 169 8.82 -8.07 1.59
C ALA A 169 9.49 -8.73 2.81
N MET A 170 10.10 -9.91 2.64
CA MET A 170 10.82 -10.61 3.71
C MET A 170 12.09 -9.87 4.16
N ILE A 171 12.83 -9.23 3.24
CA ILE A 171 13.98 -8.38 3.58
C ILE A 171 13.51 -7.20 4.45
N ASN A 172 12.43 -6.52 4.05
CA ASN A 172 11.87 -5.43 4.84
C ASN A 172 11.41 -5.90 6.22
N LEU A 173 10.79 -7.09 6.30
CA LEU A 173 10.33 -7.69 7.55
C LEU A 173 11.49 -7.93 8.53
N ARG A 174 12.58 -8.54 8.04
CA ARG A 174 13.79 -8.79 8.83
C ARG A 174 14.45 -7.48 9.28
N HIS A 175 14.47 -6.48 8.40
CA HIS A 175 15.01 -5.17 8.74
C HIS A 175 14.21 -4.49 9.85
N ILE A 176 12.88 -4.48 9.75
CA ILE A 176 12.00 -3.94 10.80
C ILE A 176 12.16 -4.72 12.10
N SER A 177 12.21 -6.04 12.04
CA SER A 177 12.48 -6.89 13.20
C SER A 177 13.77 -6.45 13.90
N ALA A 178 14.86 -6.28 13.16
CA ALA A 178 16.15 -5.82 13.72
C ALA A 178 16.03 -4.46 14.41
N LEU A 179 15.30 -3.50 13.81
CA LEU A 179 15.05 -2.19 14.43
C LEU A 179 14.24 -2.29 15.73
N ASN A 180 13.35 -3.27 15.85
CA ASN A 180 12.57 -3.52 17.05
C ASN A 180 13.36 -4.26 18.14
N PHE A 181 14.45 -4.96 17.80
CA PHE A 181 15.40 -5.49 18.81
C PHE A 181 16.21 -4.38 19.50
N CYS A 182 16.41 -3.24 18.82
CA CYS A 182 17.19 -2.12 19.34
C CYS A 182 16.37 -1.12 20.19
N LYS A 183 15.09 -1.38 20.43
CA LYS A 183 14.21 -0.61 21.31
C LYS A 183 13.99 -1.36 22.61
#